data_AF-Q31XE1-F1
#
_entry.id   AF-Q31XE1-F1
#
_cell.length_a   1.000
_cell.length_b   1.000
_cell.length_c   1.000
_cell.angle_alpha   90.00
_cell.angle_beta   90.00
_cell.angle_gamma   90.00
#
_symmetry.space_group_name_H-M   'P 1'
#
loop_
_entity.id
_entity.type
_entity.pdbx_description
1 polymer ?
#
loop_
_entity_poly.entity_id
_entity_poly.type
_entity_poly.pdbx_seq_one_letter_code
_entity_poly.pdbx_strand_id
1 'polypeptide(L)'
;MIEIAKRLAEFGGLRHKAYRLGGDEFAMVLYDVQSESEVQQICSALTQIFNLPFDLHNGHQTTMTLSIGYAMTIEHASAEKLQELADHNMYQAKHQRAEKLVR
;
A
#
# COMPACT_ATOMS: atom_id res chain seq x y z
N MET A 1 -12.48 2.81 7.17
CA MET A 1 -12.21 1.77 6.15
C MET A 1 -12.72 2.11 4.75
N ILE A 2 -13.94 2.65 4.60
CA ILE A 2 -14.48 3.04 3.27
C ILE A 2 -13.58 4.05 2.57
N GLU A 3 -13.14 5.09 3.26
CA GLU A 3 -12.27 6.14 2.68
C GLU A 3 -10.91 5.60 2.22
N ILE A 4 -10.32 4.63 2.95
CA ILE A 4 -9.08 3.97 2.53
C ILE A 4 -9.29 3.21 1.22
N ALA A 5 -10.36 2.41 1.14
CA ALA A 5 -10.70 1.65 -0.06
C ALA A 5 -10.97 2.58 -1.25
N LYS A 6 -11.65 3.71 -1.01
CA LYS A 6 -11.91 4.73 -2.02
C LYS A 6 -10.61 5.32 -2.58
N ARG A 7 -9.70 5.79 -1.72
CA ARG A 7 -8.41 6.36 -2.16
C ARG A 7 -7.56 5.34 -2.94
N LEU A 8 -7.53 4.08 -2.50
CA LEU A 8 -6.80 3.03 -3.22
C LEU A 8 -7.43 2.73 -4.59
N ALA A 9 -8.76 2.70 -4.67
CA ALA A 9 -9.47 2.48 -5.93
C ALA A 9 -9.27 3.66 -6.90
N GLU A 10 -9.36 4.89 -6.41
CA GLU A 10 -9.12 6.11 -7.19
C GLU A 10 -7.67 6.18 -7.68
N PHE A 11 -6.70 5.85 -6.82
CA PHE A 11 -5.30 5.77 -7.21
C PHE A 11 -5.04 4.72 -8.29
N GLY A 12 -5.59 3.52 -8.11
CA GLY A 12 -5.37 2.41 -9.04
C GLY A 12 -6.08 2.60 -10.38
N GLY A 13 -7.20 3.33 -10.39
CA GLY A 13 -7.99 3.60 -11.58
C GLY A 13 -8.39 2.32 -12.32
N LEU A 14 -8.19 2.32 -13.64
CA LEU A 14 -8.45 1.13 -14.46
C LEU A 14 -7.26 0.16 -14.51
N ARG A 15 -6.04 0.64 -14.24
CA ARG A 15 -4.79 -0.12 -14.43
C ARG A 15 -4.46 -1.01 -13.25
N HIS A 16 -4.68 -0.57 -12.02
CA HIS A 16 -4.33 -1.32 -10.82
C HIS A 16 -5.57 -1.64 -10.00
N LYS A 17 -5.57 -2.81 -9.35
CA LYS A 17 -6.73 -3.29 -8.58
C LYS A 17 -6.36 -3.45 -7.12
N ALA A 18 -7.14 -2.80 -6.25
CA ALA A 18 -7.00 -2.89 -4.82
C ALA A 18 -8.02 -3.88 -4.24
N TYR A 19 -7.60 -4.64 -3.24
CA TYR A 19 -8.38 -5.64 -2.54
C TYR A 19 -8.19 -5.48 -1.03
N ARG A 20 -9.25 -5.67 -0.26
CA ARG A 20 -9.16 -5.75 1.20
C ARG A 20 -8.96 -7.20 1.59
N LEU A 21 -7.87 -7.49 2.31
CA LEU A 21 -7.55 -8.85 2.76
C LEU A 21 -8.32 -9.20 4.04
N GLY A 22 -8.44 -8.23 4.95
CA GLY A 22 -9.08 -8.35 6.25
C GLY A 22 -8.72 -7.15 7.12
N GLY A 23 -9.46 -6.88 8.20
CA GLY A 23 -9.08 -5.80 9.14
C GLY A 23 -8.78 -4.47 8.44
N ASP A 24 -7.58 -3.93 8.68
CA ASP A 24 -7.00 -2.74 8.05
C ASP A 24 -5.99 -3.06 6.91
N GLU A 25 -5.90 -4.32 6.50
CA GLU A 25 -4.95 -4.81 5.49
C GLU A 25 -5.52 -4.75 4.07
N PHE A 26 -4.73 -4.22 3.15
CA PHE A 26 -5.06 -4.11 1.74
C PHE A 26 -3.90 -4.61 0.88
N ALA A 27 -4.23 -5.20 -0.26
CA ALA A 27 -3.29 -5.53 -1.32
C ALA A 27 -3.65 -4.75 -2.59
N MET A 28 -2.65 -4.40 -3.39
CA MET A 28 -2.84 -3.84 -4.72
C MET A 28 -2.04 -4.63 -5.74
N VAL A 29 -2.72 -5.11 -6.78
CA VAL A 29 -2.08 -5.76 -7.92
C VAL A 29 -1.70 -4.69 -8.93
N LEU A 30 -0.40 -4.56 -9.15
CA LEU A 30 0.17 -3.67 -10.16
C LEU A 30 0.35 -4.43 -11.47
N TYR A 31 -0.10 -3.83 -12.58
CA TYR A 31 -0.07 -4.42 -13.91
C TYR A 31 0.87 -3.61 -14.80
N ASP A 32 1.57 -4.32 -15.69
CA ASP A 32 2.47 -3.73 -16.68
C ASP A 32 3.56 -2.86 -16.04
N VAL A 33 4.13 -3.32 -14.93
CA VAL A 33 5.25 -2.65 -14.26
C VAL A 33 6.55 -3.27 -14.75
N GLN A 34 7.46 -2.43 -15.24
CA GLN A 34 8.67 -2.88 -15.94
C GLN A 34 9.94 -2.83 -15.09
N SER A 35 9.88 -2.19 -13.92
CA SER A 35 11.04 -2.08 -13.03
C SER A 35 10.65 -1.86 -11.56
N GLU A 36 11.56 -2.21 -10.65
CA GLU A 36 11.41 -1.88 -9.23
C GLU A 36 11.31 -0.36 -9.00
N SER A 37 11.97 0.45 -9.83
CA SER A 37 11.92 1.91 -9.72
C SER A 37 10.50 2.43 -9.94
N GLU A 38 9.76 1.87 -10.90
CA GLU A 38 8.35 2.20 -11.13
C GLU A 38 7.49 1.81 -9.92
N VAL A 39 7.72 0.64 -9.31
CA VAL A 39 7.02 0.22 -8.08
C VAL A 39 7.31 1.20 -6.93
N GLN A 40 8.56 1.61 -6.76
CA GLN A 40 8.95 2.58 -5.72
C GLN A 40 8.28 3.95 -5.93
N GLN A 41 8.18 4.41 -7.17
CA GLN A 41 7.45 5.63 -7.51
C GLN A 41 5.96 5.51 -7.17
N ILE A 42 5.34 4.37 -7.49
CA ILE A 42 3.95 4.06 -7.12
C ILE A 42 3.76 4.08 -5.59
N CYS A 43 4.64 3.42 -4.83
CA CYS A 43 4.60 3.42 -3.36
C CYS A 43 4.77 4.83 -2.78
N SER A 44 5.62 5.66 -3.37
CA SER A 44 5.82 7.05 -2.97
C SER A 44 4.56 7.88 -3.20
N ALA A 45 3.95 7.77 -4.39
CA ALA A 45 2.71 8.46 -4.73
C ALA A 45 1.54 8.04 -3.83
N LEU A 46 1.39 6.74 -3.54
CA LEU A 46 0.41 6.23 -2.57
C LEU A 46 0.62 6.84 -1.19
N THR A 47 1.86 6.88 -0.71
CA THR A 47 2.20 7.47 0.59
C THR A 47 1.80 8.95 0.64
N GLN A 48 2.06 9.71 -0.43
CA GLN A 48 1.68 11.12 -0.52
C GLN A 48 0.16 11.34 -0.46
N ILE A 49 -0.62 10.50 -1.17
CA ILE A 49 -2.09 10.55 -1.13
C ILE A 49 -2.63 10.24 0.26
N PHE A 50 -2.00 9.31 0.97
CA PHE A 50 -2.40 8.93 2.33
C PHE A 50 -1.98 9.93 3.40
N ASN A 51 -1.00 10.79 3.13
CA ASN A 51 -0.66 11.90 4.02
C ASN A 51 -1.74 13.00 4.04
N LEU A 52 -2.67 13.02 3.07
CA LEU A 52 -3.82 13.93 3.11
C LEU A 52 -4.77 13.52 4.26
N PRO A 53 -5.29 14.48 5.05
CA PRO A 53 -6.22 14.17 6.14
C PRO A 53 -7.44 13.37 5.68
N PHE A 54 -7.89 12.43 6.50
CA PHE A 54 -9.10 11.65 6.33
C PHE A 54 -10.25 12.33 7.05
N ASP A 55 -11.35 12.58 6.33
CA ASP A 55 -12.58 13.09 6.92
C ASP A 55 -13.36 11.96 7.61
N LEU A 56 -13.63 12.12 8.90
CA LEU A 56 -14.40 11.16 9.70
C LEU A 56 -15.91 11.39 9.62
N HIS A 57 -16.36 12.35 8.80
CA HIS A 57 -17.77 12.68 8.54
C HIS A 57 -18.54 13.10 9.81
N ASN A 58 -17.82 13.57 10.81
CA ASN A 58 -18.33 14.07 12.09
C ASN A 58 -17.71 15.42 12.48
N GLY A 59 -17.10 16.12 11.51
CA GLY A 59 -16.37 17.36 11.72
C GLY A 59 -14.92 17.20 12.16
N HIS A 60 -14.45 15.96 12.39
CA HIS A 60 -13.06 15.67 12.71
C HIS A 60 -12.28 15.15 11.51
N GLN A 61 -10.99 15.48 11.48
CA GLN A 61 -10.03 14.92 10.56
C GLN A 61 -8.97 14.12 11.30
N THR A 62 -8.45 13.08 10.66
CA THR A 62 -7.34 12.30 11.18
C THR A 62 -6.28 12.08 10.11
N THR A 63 -5.02 11.98 10.52
CA THR A 63 -3.93 11.57 9.64
C THR A 63 -3.64 10.09 9.86
N MET A 64 -3.72 9.30 8.79
CA MET A 64 -3.31 7.90 8.82
C MET A 64 -2.06 7.73 7.98
N THR A 65 -1.28 6.72 8.30
CA THR A 65 -0.04 6.46 7.55
C THR A 65 -0.03 5.01 7.09
N LEU A 66 0.56 4.79 5.92
CA LEU A 66 0.69 3.45 5.37
C LEU A 66 2.04 2.83 5.73
N SER A 67 2.03 1.52 5.93
CA SER A 67 3.20 0.67 5.80
C SER A 67 3.00 -0.15 4.54
N ILE A 68 3.91 -0.03 3.57
CA ILE A 68 3.77 -0.66 2.26
C ILE A 68 4.96 -1.60 2.08
N GLY A 69 4.67 -2.86 1.78
CA GLY A 69 5.63 -3.82 1.24
C GLY A 69 5.19 -4.24 -0.15
N TYR A 70 6.15 -4.55 -1.02
CA TYR A 70 5.89 -5.03 -2.35
C TYR A 70 6.77 -6.25 -2.67
N ALA A 71 6.32 -7.02 -3.64
CA ALA A 71 7.09 -8.06 -4.30
C ALA A 71 6.85 -7.93 -5.81
N MET A 72 7.92 -8.12 -6.58
CA MET A 72 7.89 -8.12 -8.04
C MET A 72 8.55 -9.41 -8.53
N THR A 73 8.01 -10.01 -9.58
CA THR A 73 8.64 -11.13 -10.26
C THR A 73 8.68 -10.86 -11.76
N ILE A 74 9.75 -11.30 -12.40
CA ILE A 74 9.89 -11.37 -13.85
C ILE A 74 9.73 -12.80 -14.38
N GLU A 75 9.67 -13.79 -13.48
CA GLU A 75 9.49 -15.21 -13.79
C GLU A 75 8.15 -15.74 -13.22
N HIS A 76 7.84 -17.00 -13.51
CA HIS A 76 6.69 -17.69 -12.95
C HIS A 76 6.85 -17.87 -11.42
N ALA A 77 6.22 -16.99 -10.64
CA ALA A 77 6.00 -17.18 -9.21
C ALA A 77 4.49 -17.38 -8.95
N SER A 78 4.15 -18.17 -7.94
CA SER A 78 2.74 -18.27 -7.52
C SER A 78 2.29 -16.95 -6.87
N ALA A 79 0.99 -16.68 -6.96
CA ALA A 79 0.39 -15.54 -6.27
C ALA A 79 0.62 -15.62 -4.75
N GLU A 80 0.56 -16.83 -4.16
CA GLU A 80 0.85 -17.02 -2.73
C GLU A 80 2.27 -16.59 -2.40
N LYS A 81 3.26 -16.98 -3.22
CA LYS A 81 4.65 -16.65 -2.94
C LYS A 81 4.91 -15.14 -3.01
N LEU A 82 4.31 -14.45 -3.97
CA LEU A 82 4.41 -13.00 -4.08
C LEU A 82 3.73 -12.31 -2.90
N GLN A 83 2.57 -12.80 -2.48
CA GLN A 83 1.86 -12.27 -1.33
C GLN A 83 2.68 -12.42 -0.04
N GLU A 84 3.26 -13.60 0.22
CA GLU A 84 4.13 -13.84 1.38
C GLU A 84 5.33 -12.89 1.40
N LEU A 85 5.98 -12.69 0.26
CA LEU A 85 7.13 -11.78 0.14
C LEU A 85 6.73 -10.32 0.37
N ALA A 86 5.61 -9.88 -0.23
CA ALA A 86 5.11 -8.53 -0.05
C ALA A 86 4.72 -8.24 1.41
N ASP A 87 4.09 -9.20 2.08
CA ASP A 87 3.72 -9.11 3.49
C ASP A 87 4.95 -9.04 4.39
N HIS A 88 5.93 -9.93 4.19
CA HIS A 88 7.19 -9.91 4.92
C HIS A 88 7.91 -8.56 4.76
N ASN A 89 7.99 -8.03 3.53
CA ASN A 89 8.59 -6.73 3.25
C ASN A 89 7.81 -5.57 3.91
N MET A 90 6.47 -5.68 3.97
CA MET A 90 5.63 -4.70 4.66
C MET A 90 5.92 -4.69 6.15
N TYR A 91 6.05 -5.87 6.75
CA TYR A 91 6.35 -6.03 8.16
C TYR A 91 7.69 -5.39 8.52
N GLN A 92 8.72 -5.61 7.70
CA GLN A 92 10.01 -4.94 7.85
C GLN A 92 9.90 -3.42 7.75
N ALA A 93 9.16 -2.89 6.77
CA ALA A 93 8.95 -1.46 6.61
C ALA A 93 8.22 -0.84 7.81
N LYS A 94 7.21 -1.54 8.36
CA LYS A 94 6.46 -1.13 9.56
C LYS A 94 7.37 -1.03 10.78
N HIS A 95 8.23 -2.01 11.00
CA HIS A 95 9.19 -2.02 12.13
C HIS A 95 10.23 -0.90 12.02
N GLN A 96 10.86 -0.76 10.85
CA GLN A 96 11.83 0.32 10.62
C GLN A 96 11.23 1.72 10.84
N ARG A 97 9.96 1.89 10.47
CA ARG A 97 9.24 3.14 10.71
C ARG A 97 8.97 3.37 12.20
N ALA A 98 8.51 2.34 12.92
CA ALA A 98 8.26 2.42 14.35
C ALA A 98 9.54 2.79 15.12
N GLU A 99 10.68 2.20 14.76
CA GLU A 99 11.98 2.54 15.35
C GLU A 99 12.38 4.00 15.12
N LYS A 100 12.09 4.57 13.93
CA LYS A 100 12.37 5.98 13.62
C LYS A 100 11.48 6.95 14.40
N LEU A 101 10.28 6.55 14.80
CA LEU A 101 9.36 7.39 15.59
C LEU A 101 9.71 7.42 17.09
N VAL A 102 10.49 6.45 17.56
CA VAL A 102 10.92 6.32 18.97
C VAL A 102 12.25 7.04 19.24
N ARG A 103 12.97 7.45 18.19
CA ARG A 103 14.22 8.24 18.27
C ARG A 103 13.96 9.72 18.03
#